data_AF-A0A381NXY7-F1
#
_entry.id   AF-A0A381NXY7-F1
#
_cell.length_a   1.000
_cell.length_b   1.000
_cell.length_c   1.000
_cell.angle_alpha   90.00
_cell.angle_beta   90.00
_cell.angle_gamma   90.00
#
_symmetry.space_group_name_H-M   'P 1'
#
loop_
_entity.id
_entity.type
_entity.pdbx_description
1 polymer ?
#
loop_
_entity_poly.entity_id
_entity_poly.type
_entity_poly.pdbx_seq_one_letter_code
_entity_poly.pdbx_strand_id
1 'polypeptide(L)' 'MDIVKDVIINDEFAKANVPSGTGGQGIDFLVPTLLEMGTEEQKQRYIKAALNLDEIWCQGYSEPNAGSD' A
#
# COMPACT_ATOMS: atom_id res chain seq x y z
N MET A 1 -5.97 -11.49 -9.09
CA MET A 1 -6.17 -10.06 -9.41
C MET A 1 -6.21 -9.92 -10.91
N ASP A 2 -7.19 -9.19 -11.45
CA ASP A 2 -7.38 -9.05 -12.89
C ASP A 2 -6.68 -7.77 -13.36
N ILE A 3 -5.46 -7.92 -13.86
CA ILE A 3 -4.56 -6.80 -14.21
C ILE A 3 -5.24 -5.84 -15.20
N VAL A 4 -6.05 -6.37 -16.12
CA VAL A 4 -6.77 -5.54 -17.10
C VAL A 4 -7.78 -4.64 -16.41
N LYS A 5 -8.51 -5.15 -15.41
CA LYS A 5 -9.46 -4.35 -14.64
C LYS A 5 -8.77 -3.28 -13.82
N ASP A 6 -7.64 -3.60 -13.17
CA ASP A 6 -6.92 -2.61 -12.36
C ASP A 6 -6.39 -1.45 -13.20
N VAL A 7 -5.90 -1.74 -14.41
CA VAL A 7 -5.47 -0.70 -15.37
C VAL A 7 -6.64 0.19 -15.78
N ILE A 8 -7.80 -0.41 -16.09
CA ILE A 8 -9.00 0.36 -16.45
C ILE A 8 -9.46 1.25 -15.29
N ILE A 9 -9.51 0.72 -14.07
CA ILE A 9 -9.91 1.48 -12.88
C ILE A 9 -8.97 2.66 -12.65
N ASN A 10 -7.65 2.42 -12.72
CA ASN A 10 -6.66 3.48 -12.56
C ASN A 10 -6.77 4.57 -13.65
N ASP A 11 -7.02 4.20 -14.90
CA ASP A 11 -7.20 5.15 -16.01
C ASP A 11 -8.45 6.02 -15.81
N GLU A 12 -9.58 5.43 -15.40
CA GLU A 12 -10.81 6.18 -15.13
C GLU A 12 -10.66 7.14 -13.93
N PHE A 13 -9.96 6.72 -12.87
CA PHE A 13 -9.69 7.57 -11.72
C PHE A 13 -8.75 8.74 -12.07
N ALA A 14 -7.73 8.47 -12.90
CA ALA A 14 -6.83 9.50 -13.41
C ALA A 14 -7.58 10.53 -14.27
N LYS A 15 -8.44 10.10 -15.19
CA LYS A 15 -9.30 10.99 -16.00
C LYS A 15 -10.22 11.87 -15.15
N ALA A 16 -10.72 11.32 -14.04
CA ALA A 16 -11.60 12.02 -13.11
C ALA A 16 -10.85 12.91 -12.11
N ASN A 17 -9.51 12.94 -12.12
CA ASN A 17 -8.66 13.63 -11.13
C ASN A 17 -8.99 13.25 -9.68
N VAL A 18 -9.29 11.97 -9.44
CA VAL A 18 -9.55 11.43 -8.10
C VAL A 18 -8.43 10.45 -7.69
N PRO A 19 -8.09 10.35 -6.39
CA PRO A 19 -7.11 9.37 -5.92
C PRO A 19 -7.57 7.95 -6.25
N SER A 20 -6.69 7.13 -6.83
CA SER A 20 -6.98 5.73 -7.25
C SER A 20 -7.57 4.86 -6.13
N GLY A 21 -7.40 5.24 -4.86
CA GLY A 21 -8.01 4.58 -3.70
C GLY A 21 -7.48 3.17 -3.40
N THR A 22 -6.64 2.62 -4.27
CA THR A 22 -6.23 1.21 -4.27
C THR A 22 -4.70 1.03 -4.23
N GLY A 23 -3.94 1.97 -3.69
CA GLY A 23 -2.48 1.86 -3.66
C GLY A 23 -1.80 2.69 -2.58
N GLY A 24 -0.52 2.42 -2.38
CA GLY A 24 0.33 3.10 -1.40
C GLY A 24 1.07 2.11 -0.51
N GLN A 25 2.16 2.55 0.13
CA GLN A 25 3.07 1.65 0.85
C GLN A 25 2.39 0.83 1.96
N GLY A 26 1.29 1.34 2.52
CA GLY A 26 0.46 0.61 3.48
C GLY A 26 -0.22 -0.61 2.86
N ILE A 27 -0.88 -0.43 1.71
CA ILE A 27 -1.65 -1.47 1.03
C ILE A 27 -0.72 -2.44 0.29
N ASP A 28 0.29 -1.91 -0.40
CA ASP A 28 1.13 -2.67 -1.32
C ASP A 28 2.28 -3.42 -0.62
N PHE A 29 2.75 -2.92 0.53
CA PHE A 29 3.91 -3.50 1.23
C PHE A 29 3.62 -3.86 2.70
N LEU A 30 3.11 -2.94 3.51
CA LEU A 30 2.89 -3.20 4.94
C LEU A 30 1.88 -4.35 5.17
N VAL A 31 0.71 -4.30 4.53
CA VAL A 31 -0.36 -5.30 4.71
C VAL A 31 0.13 -6.71 4.35
N PRO A 32 0.72 -6.97 3.16
CA PRO A 32 1.28 -8.29 2.84
C PRO A 32 2.36 -8.73 3.83
N THR A 33 3.26 -7.82 4.24
CA THR A 33 4.31 -8.12 5.21
C THR A 33 3.75 -8.56 6.56
N LEU A 34 2.73 -7.87 7.08
CA LEU A 34 2.11 -8.23 8.35
C LEU A 34 1.24 -9.49 8.26
N LEU A 35 0.61 -9.75 7.12
CA LEU A 35 -0.15 -10.99 6.91
C LEU A 35 0.78 -12.22 6.97
N GLU A 36 1.95 -12.13 6.34
CA GLU A 36 2.93 -13.22 6.28
C GLU A 36 3.74 -13.34 7.58
N MET A 37 4.24 -12.22 8.10
CA MET A 37 5.29 -12.21 9.15
C MET A 37 4.87 -11.52 10.45
N GLY A 38 3.73 -10.84 10.48
CA GLY A 38 3.29 -10.05 11.63
C GLY A 38 2.72 -10.89 12.76
N THR A 39 2.81 -10.37 13.99
CA THR A 39 2.06 -10.93 15.13
C THR A 39 0.57 -10.60 15.01
N GLU A 40 -0.29 -11.32 15.73
CA GLU A 40 -1.73 -11.06 15.72
C GLU A 40 -2.06 -9.65 16.22
N GLU A 41 -1.32 -9.13 17.20
CA GLU A 41 -1.47 -7.77 17.70
C GLU A 41 -1.12 -6.73 16.62
N GLN A 42 -0.05 -6.96 15.85
CA GLN A 42 0.35 -6.07 14.76
C GLN A 42 -0.68 -6.10 13.63
N LYS A 43 -1.18 -7.29 13.25
CA LYS A 43 -2.23 -7.44 12.24
C LYS A 43 -3.48 -6.67 12.63
N GLN A 44 -3.97 -6.86 13.85
CA GLN A 44 -5.18 -6.19 14.35
C GLN A 44 -5.01 -4.67 14.43
N ARG A 45 -3.81 -4.18 14.79
CA ARG A 45 -3.55 -2.75 14.95
C ARG A 45 -3.41 -2.01 13.62
N TYR A 46 -2.74 -2.59 12.63
CA TYR A 46 -2.26 -1.83 11.47
C TYR A 46 -2.98 -2.15 10.16
N ILE A 47 -3.44 -3.39 9.95
CA ILE A 47 -4.01 -3.78 8.64
C ILE A 47 -5.25 -2.96 8.31
N LYS A 48 -6.19 -2.87 9.25
CA LYS A 48 -7.45 -2.15 9.03
C LYS A 48 -7.22 -0.65 8.78
N ALA A 49 -6.35 -0.02 9.58
CA ALA A 49 -6.05 1.40 9.45
C ALA A 49 -5.35 1.71 8.11
N ALA A 50 -4.45 0.85 7.66
CA ALA A 50 -3.79 0.99 6.36
C ALA A 50 -4.76 0.83 5.17
N LEU A 51 -5.65 -0.16 5.22
CA LEU A 51 -6.66 -0.39 4.16
C LEU A 51 -7.72 0.72 4.07
N ASN A 52 -8.08 1.32 5.20
CA ASN A 52 -9.03 2.42 5.27
C ASN A 52 -8.42 3.78 4.92
N LEU A 53 -7.10 3.86 4.73
CA LEU A 53 -6.34 5.11 4.61
C LEU A 53 -6.45 6.01 5.87
N ASP A 54 -6.77 5.42 7.03
CA ASP A 54 -6.73 6.11 8.33
C ASP A 54 -5.28 6.38 8.77
N GLU A 55 -4.34 5.52 8.34
CA GLU A 55 -2.90 5.68 8.54
C GLU A 55 -2.16 5.48 7.21
N ILE A 56 -1.49 6.53 6.72
CA ILE A 56 -0.70 6.49 5.49
C ILE A 56 0.75 6.14 5.83
N TRP A 57 1.28 5.14 5.16
CA TRP A 57 2.64 4.66 5.35
C TRP A 57 3.57 5.11 4.23
N CYS A 58 4.85 5.28 4.58
CA CYS A 58 5.94 5.48 3.63
C CYS A 58 7.01 4.40 3.84
N GLN A 59 7.83 4.19 2.81
CA GLN A 59 8.97 3.27 2.86
C GLN A 59 10.25 4.08 3.05
N GLY A 60 11.02 3.74 4.08
CA GLY A 60 12.29 4.39 4.41
C GLY A 60 13.47 3.43 4.25
N TYR A 61 13.59 2.75 3.12
CA TYR A 61 14.73 1.84 2.87
C TYR A 61 16.01 2.58 2.51
N SER A 62 15.92 3.67 1.73
CA SER A 62 17.10 4.42 1.29
C SER A 62 17.75 5.21 2.41
N GLU A 63 19.07 5.18 2.45
CA GLU A 63 19.91 5.95 3.36
C GLU A 63 20.88 6.82 2.55
N PRO A 64 21.52 7.87 3.13
CA PRO A 64 22.38 8.79 2.37
C PRO A 64 23.48 8.13 1.54
N ASN A 65 23.94 6.95 1.96
CA ASN A 65 25.00 6.20 1.30
C ASN A 65 24.57 4.77 0.90
N ALA A 66 23.27 4.44 0.92
CA ALA A 66 22.79 3.09 0.59
C ALA A 66 21.42 3.15 -0.13
N GLY A 67 21.34 2.47 -1.28
CA GLY A 67 20.14 2.49 -2.13
C GLY A 67 19.99 1.24 -2.98
N SER A 68 20.61 1.23 -4.16
CA SER A 68 20.47 0.15 -5.15
C SER A 68 21.35 -1.09 -4.90
N ASP A 69 22.19 -1.04 -3.86
CA ASP A 69 23.20 -2.07 -3.57
C ASP A 69 22.59 -3.38 -3.06
#